data_AF-W2ZVP9-F1
#
_entry.id   AF-W2ZVP9-F1
#
_cell.length_a   1.000
_cell.length_b   1.000
_cell.length_c   1.000
_cell.angle_alpha   90.00
_cell.angle_beta   90.00
_cell.angle_gamma   90.00
#
_symmetry.space_group_name_H-M   'P 1'
#
loop_
_entity.id
_entity.type
_entity.pdbx_description
1 polymer ?
#
loop_
_entity_poly.entity_id
_entity_poly.type
_entity_poly.pdbx_seq_one_letter_code
_entity_poly.pdbx_strand_id
1 'polypeptide(L)'
;MTPPVRTENGKVRVQLRGFERVYTAVDESSTKVAHVMVVKGPVRILVQHLPTALMHTFNLHPRMRALQVQGAFHEAEIQPLITVIDVATRRLLRVRSTDKAEEQTGAWKRHVQEECEKFVNRYEEFASFLEIWINESNDMARLFLFSDHYMCDGTSGVTILNDTLKHVALLASEEKIEPKQHPVRASPYNLWLDNYTFTTPLTKMTVRLLSPVIKSILTSHTKPLLPARSDQADLVYPFTNNPSYALFEAGAPQTMKKVLQRCKQEGVTYSGALTAAVILAYYYASQKHHSTALTESFKVTLTMSTNLRS
;
A
#
# COMPACT_ATOMS: atom_id res chain seq x y z
N MET A 1 -7.10 -30.20 2.50
CA MET A 1 -6.42 -28.89 2.67
C MET A 1 -7.31 -28.03 3.55
N THR A 2 -6.74 -27.29 4.49
CA THR A 2 -7.51 -26.40 5.37
C THR A 2 -8.08 -25.23 4.56
N PRO A 3 -9.37 -24.86 4.76
CA PRO A 3 -9.98 -23.81 3.96
C PRO A 3 -9.30 -22.44 4.20
N PRO A 4 -9.22 -21.60 3.15
CA PRO A 4 -8.45 -20.35 3.18
C PRO A 4 -9.11 -19.26 4.05
N VAL A 5 -10.42 -19.36 4.26
CA VAL A 5 -11.18 -18.63 5.26
C VAL A 5 -11.88 -19.67 6.14
N ARG A 6 -11.80 -19.50 7.45
CA ARG A 6 -12.40 -20.40 8.45
C ARG A 6 -13.28 -19.60 9.39
N THR A 7 -14.40 -20.20 9.78
CA THR A 7 -15.23 -19.69 10.86
C THR A 7 -15.24 -20.74 11.95
N GLU A 8 -14.52 -20.50 13.05
CA GLU A 8 -14.42 -21.40 14.19
C GLU A 8 -14.86 -20.63 15.44
N ASN A 9 -15.84 -21.13 16.18
CA ASN A 9 -16.37 -20.49 17.39
C ASN A 9 -16.80 -19.01 17.18
N GLY A 10 -17.38 -18.70 16.02
CA GLY A 10 -17.78 -17.33 15.66
C GLY A 10 -16.63 -16.40 15.25
N LYS A 11 -15.38 -16.87 15.30
CA LYS A 11 -14.19 -16.14 14.86
C LYS A 11 -13.90 -16.45 13.42
N VAL A 12 -13.69 -15.41 12.61
CA VAL A 12 -13.30 -15.56 11.21
C VAL A 12 -11.78 -15.46 11.11
N ARG A 13 -11.14 -16.53 10.63
CA ARG A 13 -9.70 -16.60 10.40
C ARG A 13 -9.40 -16.67 8.92
N VAL A 14 -8.34 -16.00 8.50
CA VAL A 14 -7.87 -15.98 7.12
C VAL A 14 -6.40 -16.38 7.09
N GLN A 15 -6.08 -17.29 6.18
CA GLN A 15 -4.70 -17.69 5.97
C GLN A 15 -4.00 -16.68 5.05
N LEU A 16 -2.90 -16.10 5.55
CA LEU A 16 -2.05 -15.22 4.75
C LEU A 16 -1.24 -16.06 3.77
N ARG A 17 -1.10 -15.62 2.52
CA ARG A 17 -0.37 -16.33 1.44
C ARG A 17 0.34 -15.35 0.50
N GLY A 18 1.29 -15.88 -0.29
CA GLY A 18 2.03 -15.08 -1.27
C GLY A 18 2.75 -13.91 -0.60
N PHE A 19 2.59 -12.71 -1.16
CA PHE A 19 3.19 -11.49 -0.60
C PHE A 19 2.72 -11.16 0.81
N GLU A 20 1.49 -11.53 1.22
CA GLU A 20 1.04 -11.32 2.59
C GLU A 20 1.95 -12.04 3.59
N ARG A 21 2.53 -13.20 3.23
CA ARG A 21 3.49 -13.90 4.11
C ARG A 21 4.85 -13.23 4.13
N VAL A 22 5.31 -12.76 2.98
CA VAL A 22 6.63 -12.11 2.86
C VAL A 22 6.64 -10.85 3.72
N TYR A 23 5.59 -10.04 3.65
CA TYR A 23 5.48 -8.80 4.41
C TYR A 23 5.31 -9.01 5.92
N THR A 24 4.93 -10.21 6.36
CA THR A 24 4.75 -10.54 7.77
C THR A 24 5.73 -11.61 8.25
N ALA A 25 6.86 -11.77 7.58
CA ALA A 25 7.84 -12.79 7.94
C ALA A 25 8.75 -12.37 9.10
N VAL A 26 8.77 -11.07 9.42
CA VAL A 26 9.52 -10.49 10.54
C VAL A 26 8.56 -9.63 11.36
N ASP A 27 8.47 -9.93 12.65
CA ASP A 27 7.48 -9.31 13.54
C ASP A 27 7.78 -7.83 13.76
N GLU A 28 9.05 -7.47 13.98
CA GLU A 28 9.55 -6.11 14.23
C GLU A 28 9.88 -5.34 12.94
N SER A 29 9.15 -5.64 11.87
CA SER A 29 9.32 -5.01 10.55
C SER A 29 7.98 -4.80 9.90
N SER A 30 7.84 -3.73 9.11
CA SER A 30 6.63 -3.48 8.33
C SER A 30 6.98 -2.87 6.98
N THR A 31 6.29 -3.34 5.94
CA THR A 31 6.21 -2.58 4.69
C THR A 31 5.04 -1.62 4.84
N LYS A 32 5.25 -0.48 5.51
CA LYS A 32 4.20 0.50 5.71
C LYS A 32 4.03 1.37 4.47
N VAL A 33 2.78 1.56 4.06
CA VAL A 33 2.36 2.41 2.95
C VAL A 33 1.60 3.59 3.51
N ALA A 34 1.88 4.78 2.98
CA ALA A 34 1.10 5.98 3.25
C ALA A 34 0.32 6.37 1.99
N HIS A 35 -1.01 6.36 2.07
CA HIS A 35 -1.87 6.92 1.05
C HIS A 35 -2.21 8.35 1.43
N VAL A 36 -1.73 9.31 0.65
CA VAL A 36 -1.90 10.73 0.92
C VAL A 36 -2.98 11.31 0.01
N MET A 37 -3.98 11.96 0.58
CA MET A 37 -5.05 12.64 -0.14
C MET A 37 -5.23 14.06 0.39
N VAL A 38 -5.32 15.04 -0.51
CA VAL A 38 -5.66 16.41 -0.16
C VAL A 38 -7.09 16.68 -0.58
N VAL A 39 -7.89 17.21 0.35
CA VAL A 39 -9.27 17.63 0.11
C VAL A 39 -9.43 19.11 0.48
N LYS A 40 -10.32 19.79 -0.23
CA LYS A 40 -10.73 21.17 0.06
C LYS A 40 -12.23 21.21 0.32
N GLY A 41 -12.65 22.00 1.30
CA GLY A 41 -14.05 22.15 1.70
C GLY A 41 -14.17 22.38 3.20
N PRO A 42 -15.39 22.30 3.76
CA PRO A 42 -15.67 22.60 5.17
C PRO A 42 -14.95 21.62 6.12
N VAL A 43 -13.71 21.93 6.49
CA VAL A 43 -12.85 20.99 7.25
C VAL A 43 -13.39 20.70 8.64
N ARG A 44 -14.11 21.65 9.24
CA ARG A 44 -14.76 21.45 10.54
C ARG A 44 -15.83 20.36 10.49
N ILE A 45 -16.63 20.34 9.42
CA ILE A 45 -17.65 19.30 9.19
C ILE A 45 -16.98 17.96 8.95
N LEU A 46 -15.91 17.93 8.14
CA LEU A 46 -15.11 16.72 7.94
C LEU A 46 -14.64 16.14 9.28
N VAL A 47 -14.00 16.94 10.11
CA VAL A 47 -13.43 16.51 11.40
C VAL A 47 -14.49 16.06 12.39
N GLN A 48 -15.63 16.76 12.42
CA GLN A 48 -16.76 16.39 13.27
C GLN A 48 -17.27 14.97 12.97
N HIS A 49 -17.39 14.59 11.69
CA HIS A 49 -17.95 13.29 11.30
C HIS A 49 -16.91 12.18 11.11
N LEU A 50 -15.61 12.51 11.08
CA LEU A 50 -14.54 11.55 10.84
C LEU A 50 -14.52 10.35 11.81
N PRO A 51 -14.71 10.49 13.14
CA PRO A 51 -14.70 9.35 14.04
C PRO A 51 -15.75 8.29 13.67
N THR A 52 -16.98 8.73 13.43
CA THR A 52 -18.10 7.86 13.04
C THR A 52 -17.92 7.31 11.63
N ALA A 53 -17.47 8.14 10.68
CA ALA A 53 -17.20 7.71 9.32
C ALA A 53 -16.11 6.63 9.28
N LEU A 54 -15.05 6.79 10.06
CA LEU A 54 -13.96 5.82 10.14
C LEU A 54 -14.43 4.51 10.77
N MET A 55 -15.23 4.56 11.85
CA MET A 55 -15.88 3.38 12.40
C MET A 55 -16.67 2.62 11.32
N HIS A 56 -17.51 3.32 10.53
CA HIS A 56 -18.25 2.70 9.42
C HIS A 56 -17.32 2.10 8.37
N THR A 57 -16.22 2.77 8.01
CA THR A 57 -15.25 2.25 7.03
C THR A 57 -14.55 0.97 7.51
N PHE A 58 -14.08 0.91 8.77
CA PHE A 58 -13.50 -0.31 9.35
C PHE A 58 -14.52 -1.45 9.44
N ASN A 59 -15.78 -1.12 9.72
CA ASN A 59 -16.86 -2.10 9.77
C ASN A 59 -17.28 -2.60 8.38
N LEU A 60 -17.17 -1.76 7.37
CA LEU A 60 -17.40 -2.11 5.96
C LEU A 60 -16.33 -3.08 5.45
N HIS A 61 -15.07 -2.85 5.81
CA HIS A 61 -13.89 -3.59 5.33
C HIS A 61 -13.29 -4.50 6.41
N PRO A 62 -13.69 -5.78 6.51
CA PRO A 62 -13.29 -6.63 7.64
C PRO A 62 -11.77 -6.83 7.78
N ARG A 63 -11.01 -6.81 6.68
CA ARG A 63 -9.54 -6.95 6.71
C ARG A 63 -8.84 -5.79 7.42
N MET A 64 -9.47 -4.61 7.53
CA MET A 64 -8.93 -3.49 8.33
C MET A 64 -8.92 -3.79 9.83
N ARG A 65 -9.73 -4.74 10.27
CA ARG A 65 -9.84 -5.18 11.67
C ARG A 65 -9.16 -6.53 11.90
N ALA A 66 -8.22 -6.90 11.03
CA ALA A 66 -7.47 -8.16 11.16
C ALA A 66 -6.30 -7.97 12.13
N LEU A 67 -6.12 -8.94 13.03
CA LEU A 67 -4.91 -9.10 13.85
C LEU A 67 -4.25 -10.43 13.51
N GLN A 68 -2.92 -10.48 13.53
CA GLN A 68 -2.22 -11.76 13.39
C GLN A 68 -2.42 -12.62 14.63
N VAL A 69 -2.48 -13.94 14.42
CA VAL A 69 -2.65 -14.90 15.50
C VAL A 69 -1.27 -15.38 15.95
N GLN A 70 -0.89 -15.05 17.18
CA GLN A 70 0.39 -15.47 17.75
C GLN A 70 0.50 -17.00 17.82
N GLY A 71 1.66 -17.54 17.45
CA GLY A 71 1.91 -19.00 17.42
C GLY A 71 1.21 -19.75 16.27
N ALA A 72 0.35 -19.10 15.49
CA ALA A 72 -0.24 -19.68 14.29
C ALA A 72 0.61 -19.35 13.06
N PHE A 73 0.78 -20.32 12.16
CA PHE A 73 1.60 -20.15 10.97
C PHE A 73 0.90 -19.25 9.92
N HIS A 74 1.23 -17.96 9.93
CA HIS A 74 0.74 -16.94 8.99
C HIS A 74 -0.80 -16.93 8.86
N GLU A 75 -1.48 -16.79 9.99
CA GLU A 75 -2.92 -16.61 10.05
C GLU A 75 -3.28 -15.26 10.68
N ALA A 76 -4.39 -14.68 10.23
CA ALA A 76 -4.98 -13.49 10.80
C ALA A 76 -6.44 -13.75 11.21
N GLU A 77 -6.86 -13.18 12.33
CA GLU A 77 -8.21 -13.24 12.85
C GLU A 77 -8.90 -11.88 12.65
N ILE A 78 -10.06 -11.91 12.02
CA ILE A 78 -10.92 -10.74 11.86
C ILE A 78 -11.59 -10.50 13.20
N GLN A 79 -11.32 -9.34 13.80
CA GLN A 79 -11.94 -8.95 15.06
C GLN A 79 -13.45 -8.68 14.89
N PRO A 80 -14.22 -8.46 15.96
CA PRO A 80 -15.61 -7.99 15.89
C PRO A 80 -15.73 -6.54 15.38
N LEU A 81 -16.93 -6.15 14.95
CA LEU A 81 -17.23 -4.77 14.54
C LEU A 81 -16.82 -3.79 15.65
N ILE A 82 -16.27 -2.65 15.25
CA ILE A 82 -15.79 -1.62 16.19
C ILE A 82 -16.83 -0.52 16.37
N THR A 83 -16.73 0.18 17.49
CA THR A 83 -17.53 1.35 17.84
C THR A 83 -16.72 2.64 17.64
N VAL A 84 -17.38 3.79 17.79
CA VAL A 84 -16.68 5.09 17.80
C VAL A 84 -15.69 5.19 18.98
N ILE A 85 -16.00 4.54 20.11
CA ILE A 85 -15.10 4.50 21.27
C ILE A 85 -13.82 3.75 20.91
N ASP A 86 -13.93 2.64 20.18
CA ASP A 86 -12.77 1.87 19.71
C ASP A 86 -11.86 2.67 18.78
N VAL A 87 -12.41 3.58 17.96
CA VAL A 87 -11.61 4.48 17.12
C VAL A 87 -10.67 5.34 17.97
N ALA A 88 -11.14 5.83 19.12
CA ALA A 88 -10.34 6.63 20.04
C ALA A 88 -9.37 5.76 20.86
N THR A 89 -9.85 4.69 21.50
CA THR A 89 -9.03 3.84 22.39
C THR A 89 -7.90 3.15 21.64
N ARG A 90 -8.13 2.73 20.39
CA ARG A 90 -7.12 2.13 19.51
C ARG A 90 -6.33 3.16 18.69
N ARG A 91 -6.58 4.46 18.89
CA ARG A 91 -5.90 5.57 18.19
C ARG A 91 -5.94 5.44 16.66
N LEU A 92 -7.08 4.99 16.12
CA LEU A 92 -7.27 4.78 14.68
C LEU A 92 -7.44 6.10 13.91
N LEU A 93 -7.75 7.19 14.62
CA LEU A 93 -7.81 8.54 14.08
C LEU A 93 -6.87 9.46 14.86
N ARG A 94 -6.00 10.19 14.14
CA ARG A 94 -5.15 11.25 14.68
C ARG A 94 -5.47 12.55 13.96
N VAL A 95 -5.70 13.61 14.72
CA VAL A 95 -6.05 14.93 14.17
C VAL A 95 -5.01 15.94 14.62
N ARG A 96 -4.48 16.71 13.68
CA ARG A 96 -3.49 17.75 13.92
C ARG A 96 -3.79 18.99 13.08
N SER A 97 -3.59 20.18 13.63
CA SER A 97 -3.63 21.43 12.86
C SER A 97 -2.28 21.69 12.16
N THR A 98 -2.33 22.32 11.00
CA THR A 98 -1.15 22.74 10.22
C THR A 98 -1.43 24.09 9.57
N ASP A 99 -0.40 24.70 8.98
CA ASP A 99 -0.48 26.00 8.32
C ASP A 99 0.12 25.97 6.91
N LYS A 100 0.01 27.11 6.23
CA LYS A 100 0.52 27.27 4.86
C LYS A 100 2.05 27.15 4.78
N ALA A 101 2.77 27.51 5.84
CA ALA A 101 4.23 27.43 5.85
C ALA A 101 4.70 25.97 5.93
N GLU A 102 4.08 25.14 6.78
CA GLU A 102 4.34 23.70 6.86
C GLU A 102 4.00 22.96 5.56
N GLU A 103 2.97 23.41 4.85
CA GLU A 103 2.66 22.88 3.52
C GLU A 103 3.75 23.21 2.50
N GLN A 104 4.29 24.42 2.51
CA GLN A 104 5.31 24.89 1.58
C GLN A 104 6.69 24.28 1.85
N THR A 105 7.04 24.09 3.13
CA THR A 105 8.30 23.44 3.53
C THR A 105 8.31 21.94 3.22
N GLY A 106 7.15 21.36 2.91
CA GLY A 106 7.03 19.92 2.66
C GLY A 106 7.19 19.09 3.93
N ALA A 107 6.88 19.64 5.11
CA ALA A 107 6.98 18.95 6.40
C ALA A 107 6.25 17.59 6.40
N TRP A 108 5.12 17.52 5.69
CA TRP A 108 4.36 16.27 5.53
C TRP A 108 5.14 15.15 4.84
N LYS A 109 6.08 15.46 3.93
CA LYS A 109 6.89 14.47 3.23
C LYS A 109 7.81 13.76 4.22
N ARG A 110 8.44 14.54 5.11
CA ARG A 110 9.29 14.02 6.18
C ARG A 110 8.47 13.20 7.18
N HIS A 111 7.30 13.70 7.58
CA HIS A 111 6.39 12.97 8.46
C HIS A 111 5.99 11.61 7.91
N VAL A 112 5.64 11.53 6.63
CA VAL A 112 5.30 10.26 5.96
C VAL A 112 6.47 9.28 6.02
N GLN A 113 7.70 9.76 5.77
CA GLN A 113 8.89 8.92 5.86
C GLN A 113 9.09 8.41 7.31
N GLU A 114 9.07 9.30 8.30
CA GLU A 114 9.27 8.99 9.72
C GLU A 114 8.21 8.02 10.27
N GLU A 115 6.94 8.18 9.89
CA GLU A 115 5.89 7.24 10.28
C GLU A 115 6.01 5.89 9.58
N CYS A 116 6.49 5.85 8.33
CA CYS A 116 6.70 4.60 7.60
C CYS A 116 7.88 3.78 8.13
N GLU A 117 8.84 4.40 8.81
CA GLU A 117 9.98 3.72 9.45
C GLU A 117 9.58 2.99 10.75
N LYS A 118 8.45 3.37 11.36
CA LYS A 118 7.89 2.68 12.54
C LYS A 118 7.20 1.39 12.08
N PHE A 119 7.49 0.25 12.69
CA PHE A 119 6.73 -0.97 12.40
C PHE A 119 5.31 -0.93 13.02
N VAL A 120 4.44 -1.86 12.63
CA VAL A 120 3.10 -2.05 13.19
C VAL A 120 3.12 -3.35 13.99
N ASN A 121 2.68 -3.31 15.25
CA ASN A 121 2.55 -4.54 16.04
C ASN A 121 1.29 -5.30 15.60
N ARG A 122 1.43 -6.21 14.63
CA ARG A 122 0.29 -6.90 13.99
C ARG A 122 -0.52 -7.80 14.94
N TYR A 123 0.00 -8.10 16.12
CA TYR A 123 -0.69 -8.91 17.12
C TYR A 123 -1.65 -8.09 17.98
N GLU A 124 -1.41 -6.78 18.12
CA GLU A 124 -2.14 -5.90 19.04
C GLU A 124 -2.83 -4.73 18.32
N GLU A 125 -2.22 -4.25 17.24
CA GLU A 125 -2.64 -3.08 16.48
C GLU A 125 -3.29 -3.49 15.16
N PHE A 126 -4.34 -2.77 14.77
CA PHE A 126 -4.86 -2.89 13.42
C PHE A 126 -3.86 -2.41 12.39
N ALA A 127 -3.84 -3.08 11.25
CA ALA A 127 -2.90 -2.84 10.17
C ALA A 127 -3.06 -1.46 9.49
N SER A 128 -3.95 -0.58 9.96
CA SER A 128 -4.16 0.74 9.38
C SER A 128 -4.69 1.75 10.40
N PHE A 129 -4.32 3.02 10.22
CA PHE A 129 -4.92 4.16 10.91
C PHE A 129 -4.93 5.40 10.00
N LEU A 130 -5.82 6.34 10.30
CA LEU A 130 -5.95 7.60 9.57
C LEU A 130 -5.37 8.75 10.41
N GLU A 131 -4.47 9.52 9.82
CA GLU A 131 -4.06 10.81 10.35
C GLU A 131 -4.54 11.93 9.42
N ILE A 132 -4.98 13.05 9.98
CA ILE A 132 -5.44 14.22 9.23
C ILE A 132 -4.74 15.48 9.73
N TRP A 133 -4.16 16.22 8.79
CA TRP A 133 -3.60 17.55 9.02
C TRP A 133 -4.55 18.59 8.45
N ILE A 134 -5.00 19.52 9.29
CA ILE A 134 -6.05 20.50 8.95
C ILE A 134 -5.45 21.89 8.89
N ASN A 135 -5.65 22.56 7.78
CA ASN A 135 -5.46 23.99 7.64
C ASN A 135 -6.83 24.67 7.57
N GLU A 136 -7.34 25.09 8.74
CA GLU A 136 -8.64 25.77 8.83
C GLU A 136 -8.68 27.08 8.04
N SER A 137 -7.57 27.82 7.98
CA SER A 137 -7.51 29.11 7.27
C SER A 137 -7.72 28.98 5.76
N ASN A 138 -7.46 27.78 5.21
CA ASN A 138 -7.57 27.49 3.78
C ASN A 138 -8.64 26.45 3.46
N ASP A 139 -9.47 26.05 4.44
CA ASP A 139 -10.46 24.98 4.30
C ASP A 139 -9.86 23.74 3.62
N MET A 140 -8.68 23.32 4.07
CA MET A 140 -7.93 22.22 3.47
C MET A 140 -7.57 21.18 4.52
N ALA A 141 -7.75 19.92 4.16
CA ALA A 141 -7.30 18.78 4.94
C ALA A 141 -6.43 17.86 4.11
N ARG A 142 -5.29 17.44 4.69
CA ARG A 142 -4.44 16.38 4.15
C ARG A 142 -4.65 15.13 4.98
N LEU A 143 -5.17 14.10 4.35
CA LEU A 143 -5.42 12.79 4.93
C LEU A 143 -4.24 11.88 4.62
N PHE A 144 -3.78 11.15 5.63
CA PHE A 144 -2.74 10.13 5.55
C PHE A 144 -3.32 8.82 6.08
N LEU A 145 -3.65 7.90 5.18
CA LEU A 145 -3.95 6.53 5.58
C LEU A 145 -2.63 5.76 5.61
N PHE A 146 -2.14 5.52 6.83
CA PHE A 146 -1.00 4.65 7.06
C PHE A 146 -1.51 3.22 7.22
N SER A 147 -0.87 2.29 6.51
CA SER A 147 -1.27 0.90 6.55
C SER A 147 -0.12 -0.04 6.25
N ASP A 148 -0.11 -1.20 6.87
CA ASP A 148 0.82 -2.28 6.52
C ASP A 148 0.40 -2.94 5.19
N HIS A 149 1.34 -3.05 4.25
CA HIS A 149 1.09 -3.45 2.87
C HIS A 149 0.47 -4.86 2.75
N TYR A 150 0.69 -5.74 3.73
CA TYR A 150 0.09 -7.08 3.71
C TYR A 150 -1.45 -7.06 3.73
N MET A 151 -2.06 -5.97 4.20
CA MET A 151 -3.52 -5.80 4.25
C MET A 151 -4.04 -4.72 3.30
N CYS A 152 -3.20 -3.75 2.94
CA CYS A 152 -3.61 -2.61 2.14
C CYS A 152 -2.58 -2.31 1.05
N ASP A 153 -2.92 -2.67 -0.20
CA ASP A 153 -2.16 -2.27 -1.37
C ASP A 153 -2.58 -0.87 -1.88
N GLY A 154 -1.96 -0.43 -2.97
CA GLY A 154 -2.21 0.88 -3.58
C GLY A 154 -3.67 1.16 -3.95
N THR A 155 -4.44 0.13 -4.32
CA THR A 155 -5.86 0.29 -4.70
C THR A 155 -6.75 0.30 -3.45
N SER A 156 -6.44 -0.56 -2.50
CA SER A 156 -7.15 -0.70 -1.23
C SER A 156 -7.13 0.60 -0.43
N GLY A 157 -5.98 1.28 -0.35
CA GLY A 157 -5.87 2.50 0.43
C GLY A 157 -6.69 3.66 -0.14
N VAL A 158 -6.73 3.80 -1.47
CA VAL A 158 -7.60 4.78 -2.14
C VAL A 158 -9.07 4.46 -1.93
N THR A 159 -9.43 3.18 -1.93
CA THR A 159 -10.82 2.73 -1.68
C THR A 159 -11.25 3.10 -0.26
N ILE A 160 -10.42 2.79 0.74
CA ILE A 160 -10.67 3.13 2.15
C ILE A 160 -10.82 4.64 2.35
N LEU A 161 -9.95 5.46 1.75
CA LEU A 161 -10.05 6.91 1.83
C LEU A 161 -11.35 7.44 1.19
N ASN A 162 -11.71 6.91 0.01
CA ASN A 162 -12.95 7.30 -0.68
C ASN A 162 -14.19 6.91 0.13
N ASP A 163 -14.25 5.69 0.67
CA ASP A 163 -15.39 5.23 1.49
C ASP A 163 -15.50 6.04 2.78
N THR A 164 -14.38 6.42 3.39
CA THR A 164 -14.37 7.32 4.55
C THR A 164 -14.98 8.67 4.21
N LEU A 165 -14.55 9.30 3.11
CA LEU A 165 -15.11 10.58 2.67
C LEU A 165 -16.60 10.46 2.27
N LYS A 166 -17.00 9.33 1.68
CA LYS A 166 -18.40 9.03 1.38
C LYS A 166 -19.23 8.95 2.66
N HIS A 167 -18.77 8.23 3.68
CA HIS A 167 -19.45 8.17 4.97
C HIS A 167 -19.52 9.53 5.65
N VAL A 168 -18.46 10.35 5.57
CA VAL A 168 -18.50 11.75 6.05
C VAL A 168 -19.61 12.52 5.34
N ALA A 169 -19.70 12.44 4.01
CA ALA A 169 -20.71 13.15 3.24
C ALA A 169 -22.13 12.71 3.61
N LEU A 170 -22.37 11.40 3.77
CA LEU A 170 -23.67 10.87 4.19
C LEU A 170 -24.05 11.35 5.60
N LEU A 171 -23.12 11.31 6.55
CA LEU A 171 -23.35 11.78 7.92
C LEU A 171 -23.62 13.30 7.97
N ALA A 172 -22.91 14.08 7.15
CA ALA A 172 -23.12 15.52 7.05
C ALA A 172 -24.49 15.88 6.44
N SER A 173 -25.04 15.00 5.59
CA SER A 173 -26.40 15.11 5.06
C SER A 173 -27.48 14.53 5.97
N GLU A 174 -27.12 14.12 7.20
CA GLU A 174 -28.02 13.45 8.16
C GLU A 174 -28.64 12.15 7.62
N GLU A 175 -28.00 11.52 6.63
CA GLU A 175 -28.44 10.25 6.07
C GLU A 175 -28.06 9.08 7.00
N LYS A 176 -28.98 8.13 7.13
CA LYS A 176 -28.71 6.90 7.89
C LYS A 176 -27.79 6.00 7.10
N ILE A 177 -26.63 5.68 7.69
CA ILE A 177 -25.71 4.68 7.14
C ILE A 177 -26.12 3.31 7.67
N GLU A 178 -26.64 2.48 6.79
CA GLU A 178 -26.97 1.08 7.13
C GLU A 178 -25.69 0.30 7.49
N PRO A 179 -25.65 -0.39 8.64
CA PRO A 179 -24.53 -1.25 9.00
C PRO A 179 -24.35 -2.37 7.98
N LYS A 180 -23.28 -2.27 7.20
CA LYS A 180 -22.93 -3.27 6.18
C LYS A 180 -21.47 -3.67 6.34
N GLN A 181 -21.21 -4.97 6.21
CA GLN A 181 -19.87 -5.54 6.12
C GLN A 181 -19.73 -6.28 4.79
N HIS A 182 -18.61 -6.11 4.10
CA HIS A 182 -18.26 -6.94 2.95
C HIS A 182 -17.90 -8.38 3.36
N PRO A 183 -18.11 -9.38 2.48
CA PRO A 183 -17.67 -10.74 2.78
C PRO A 183 -16.16 -10.81 2.95
N VAL A 184 -15.71 -11.57 3.94
CA VAL A 184 -14.28 -11.83 4.14
C VAL A 184 -13.79 -12.71 2.99
N ARG A 185 -12.85 -12.20 2.20
CA ARG A 185 -12.25 -12.93 1.09
C ARG A 185 -10.92 -13.55 1.48
N ALA A 186 -10.67 -14.73 0.90
CA ALA A 186 -9.36 -15.37 0.92
C ALA A 186 -8.29 -14.45 0.32
N SER A 187 -7.01 -14.76 0.58
CA SER A 187 -5.91 -14.07 -0.07
C SER A 187 -6.01 -14.15 -1.61
N PRO A 188 -5.58 -13.12 -2.35
CA PRO A 188 -5.56 -13.16 -3.81
C PRO A 188 -4.80 -14.37 -4.37
N TYR A 189 -3.76 -14.82 -3.65
CA TYR A 189 -3.00 -16.01 -4.00
C TYR A 189 -3.85 -17.28 -3.97
N ASN A 190 -4.72 -17.44 -2.96
CA ASN A 190 -5.65 -18.56 -2.91
C ASN A 190 -6.69 -18.47 -4.03
N LEU A 191 -7.25 -17.27 -4.28
CA LEU A 191 -8.20 -17.07 -5.38
C LEU A 191 -7.58 -17.37 -6.76
N TRP A 192 -6.30 -17.04 -6.94
CA TRP A 192 -5.56 -17.41 -8.14
C TRP A 192 -5.36 -18.92 -8.23
N LEU A 193 -4.96 -19.58 -7.13
CA LEU A 193 -4.78 -21.04 -7.08
C LEU A 193 -6.09 -21.83 -7.25
N ASP A 194 -7.23 -21.29 -6.85
CA ASP A 194 -8.54 -21.92 -7.03
C ASP A 194 -8.90 -22.09 -8.52
N ASN A 195 -8.25 -21.36 -9.43
CA ASN A 195 -8.37 -21.59 -10.87
C ASN A 195 -7.48 -22.76 -11.38
N TYR A 196 -6.57 -23.26 -10.55
CA TYR A 196 -5.60 -24.30 -10.89
C TYR A 196 -5.74 -25.54 -9.99
N THR A 197 -6.88 -25.75 -9.33
CA THR A 197 -7.08 -26.74 -8.25
C THR A 197 -6.66 -28.15 -8.65
N PHE A 198 -6.87 -28.54 -9.92
CA PHE A 198 -6.48 -29.86 -10.44
C PHE A 198 -5.00 -29.99 -10.77
N THR A 199 -4.31 -28.90 -11.11
CA THR A 199 -2.87 -28.92 -11.45
C THR A 199 -1.97 -28.48 -10.31
N THR A 200 -2.53 -27.84 -9.26
CA THR A 200 -1.78 -27.21 -8.17
C THR A 200 -0.72 -28.10 -7.50
N PRO A 201 -0.98 -29.39 -7.21
CA PRO A 201 0.06 -30.27 -6.65
C PRO A 201 1.23 -30.47 -7.62
N LEU A 202 0.92 -30.69 -8.89
CA LEU A 202 1.90 -30.85 -9.96
C LEU A 202 2.67 -29.54 -10.18
N THR A 203 1.99 -28.41 -10.28
CA THR A 203 2.62 -27.08 -10.44
C THR A 203 3.52 -26.75 -9.26
N LYS A 204 3.10 -27.04 -8.02
CA LYS A 204 3.94 -26.84 -6.82
C LYS A 204 5.16 -27.76 -6.83
N MET A 205 5.01 -29.01 -7.24
CA MET A 205 6.12 -29.96 -7.36
C MET A 205 7.11 -29.49 -8.44
N THR A 206 6.61 -29.12 -9.62
CA THR A 206 7.41 -28.60 -10.73
C THR A 206 8.13 -27.31 -10.36
N VAL A 207 7.47 -26.36 -9.70
CA VAL A 207 8.11 -25.13 -9.19
C VAL A 207 9.16 -25.47 -8.15
N ARG A 208 8.91 -26.41 -7.23
CA ARG A 208 9.90 -26.81 -6.22
C ARG A 208 11.14 -27.46 -6.84
N LEU A 209 10.95 -28.34 -7.83
CA LEU A 209 12.02 -29.01 -8.56
C LEU A 209 12.82 -28.04 -9.42
N LEU A 210 12.15 -27.10 -10.07
CA LEU A 210 12.77 -26.11 -10.95
C LEU A 210 13.26 -24.87 -10.19
N SER A 211 12.90 -24.66 -8.92
CA SER A 211 13.25 -23.46 -8.16
C SER A 211 14.75 -23.16 -8.15
N PRO A 212 15.67 -24.14 -7.94
CA PRO A 212 17.11 -23.88 -8.02
C PRO A 212 17.56 -23.46 -9.44
N VAL A 213 16.95 -24.03 -10.48
CA VAL A 213 17.24 -23.72 -11.89
C VAL A 213 16.69 -22.33 -12.25
N ILE A 214 15.44 -22.04 -11.90
CA ILE A 214 14.78 -20.74 -12.08
C ILE A 214 15.57 -19.67 -11.33
N LYS A 215 15.99 -19.94 -10.09
CA LYS A 215 16.82 -19.03 -9.31
C LYS A 215 18.15 -18.78 -10.02
N SER A 216 18.86 -19.84 -10.42
CA SER A 216 20.13 -19.73 -11.14
C SER A 216 20.01 -18.91 -12.41
N ILE A 217 19.01 -19.20 -13.26
CA ILE A 217 18.70 -18.48 -14.50
C ILE A 217 18.34 -17.01 -14.22
N LEU A 218 17.48 -16.75 -13.23
CA LEU A 218 17.14 -15.38 -12.84
C LEU A 218 18.40 -14.62 -12.40
N THR A 219 19.21 -15.20 -11.52
CA THR A 219 20.42 -14.56 -11.00
C THR A 219 21.53 -14.40 -12.04
N SER A 220 21.66 -15.32 -13.00
CA SER A 220 22.67 -15.24 -14.06
C SER A 220 22.34 -14.18 -15.11
N HIS A 221 21.05 -13.85 -15.29
CA HIS A 221 20.57 -12.87 -16.26
C HIS A 221 20.21 -11.50 -15.65
N THR A 222 20.22 -11.35 -14.33
CA THR A 222 19.95 -10.08 -13.65
C THR A 222 21.21 -9.48 -13.05
N LYS A 223 22.17 -9.06 -13.90
CA LYS A 223 23.16 -8.08 -13.44
C LYS A 223 22.44 -6.73 -13.32
N PRO A 224 22.34 -6.14 -12.12
CA PRO A 224 21.65 -4.88 -11.96
C PRO A 224 22.41 -3.77 -12.71
N LEU A 225 21.69 -2.93 -13.45
CA LEU A 225 22.28 -1.83 -14.24
C LEU A 225 22.96 -0.79 -13.35
N LEU A 226 22.39 -0.55 -12.17
CA LEU A 226 22.95 0.29 -11.13
C LEU A 226 23.34 -0.59 -9.94
N PRO A 227 24.50 -0.36 -9.31
CA PRO A 227 24.84 -1.06 -8.08
C PRO A 227 23.79 -0.78 -7.00
N ALA A 228 23.49 -1.79 -6.19
CA ALA A 228 22.71 -1.58 -4.97
C ALA A 228 23.47 -0.63 -4.04
N ARG A 229 22.74 0.07 -3.16
CA ARG A 229 23.39 0.88 -2.13
C ARG A 229 24.17 -0.02 -1.19
N SER A 230 25.25 0.50 -0.63
CA SER A 230 26.11 -0.26 0.31
C SER A 230 25.39 -0.70 1.58
N ASP A 231 24.30 -0.01 1.95
CA ASP A 231 23.47 -0.30 3.12
C ASP A 231 22.23 -1.16 2.81
N GLN A 232 22.04 -1.58 1.55
CA GLN A 232 20.89 -2.36 1.13
C GLN A 232 21.18 -3.86 1.22
N ALA A 233 20.50 -4.54 2.14
CA ALA A 233 20.47 -5.99 2.23
C ALA A 233 19.55 -6.60 1.15
N ASP A 234 19.95 -7.76 0.62
CA ASP A 234 19.13 -8.52 -0.30
C ASP A 234 17.88 -9.08 0.38
N LEU A 235 16.82 -9.29 -0.41
CA LEU A 235 15.58 -9.93 0.05
C LEU A 235 15.78 -11.46 0.15
N VAL A 236 16.58 -11.89 1.12
CA VAL A 236 16.91 -13.30 1.40
C VAL A 236 16.47 -13.64 2.82
N TYR A 237 16.00 -14.87 3.03
CA TYR A 237 15.64 -15.34 4.37
C TYR A 237 16.91 -15.76 5.14
N PRO A 238 17.06 -15.39 6.43
CA PRO A 238 16.17 -14.55 7.22
C PRO A 238 16.23 -13.08 6.76
N PHE A 239 15.07 -12.42 6.69
CA PHE A 239 14.99 -11.06 6.17
C PHE A 239 15.61 -10.04 7.13
N THR A 240 16.31 -9.07 6.56
CA THR A 240 16.90 -7.94 7.29
C THR A 240 16.17 -6.64 6.95
N ASN A 241 15.99 -5.77 7.93
CA ASN A 241 15.38 -4.45 7.72
C ASN A 241 16.29 -3.54 6.91
N ASN A 242 15.73 -2.95 5.84
CA ASN A 242 16.42 -1.96 5.01
C ASN A 242 15.94 -0.54 5.34
N PRO A 243 16.83 0.46 5.41
CA PRO A 243 16.42 1.84 5.54
C PRO A 243 15.70 2.29 4.26
N SER A 244 14.57 2.98 4.43
CA SER A 244 13.74 3.45 3.32
C SER A 244 13.73 4.97 3.26
N TYR A 245 13.79 5.51 2.05
CA TYR A 245 13.77 6.96 1.82
C TYR A 245 12.80 7.25 0.68
N ALA A 246 12.08 8.36 0.78
CA ALA A 246 11.13 8.78 -0.24
C ALA A 246 11.51 10.16 -0.79
N LEU A 247 11.71 10.22 -2.10
CA LEU A 247 11.89 11.48 -2.82
C LEU A 247 10.57 11.84 -3.51
N PHE A 248 10.09 13.05 -3.26
CA PHE A 248 8.79 13.51 -3.76
C PHE A 248 8.98 14.70 -4.67
N GLU A 249 8.65 14.51 -5.95
CA GLU A 249 8.60 15.58 -6.94
C GLU A 249 7.22 15.65 -7.60
N ALA A 250 6.81 16.87 -7.93
CA ALA A 250 5.55 17.14 -8.61
C ALA A 250 5.81 17.78 -9.97
N GLY A 251 5.25 17.19 -11.03
CA GLY A 251 5.31 17.80 -12.36
C GLY A 251 4.52 19.11 -12.38
N ALA A 252 5.09 20.14 -13.02
CA ALA A 252 4.40 21.42 -13.20
C ALA A 252 3.06 21.20 -13.93
N PRO A 253 1.92 21.79 -13.47
CA PRO A 253 0.60 21.49 -14.04
C PRO A 253 0.50 21.71 -15.55
N GLN A 254 1.15 22.75 -16.07
CA GLN A 254 1.18 23.04 -17.51
C GLN A 254 1.95 21.97 -18.29
N THR A 255 3.09 21.50 -17.76
CA THR A 255 3.87 20.42 -18.34
C THR A 255 3.08 19.13 -18.34
N MET A 256 2.43 18.79 -17.23
CA MET A 256 1.60 17.59 -17.12
C MET A 256 0.46 17.60 -18.15
N LYS A 257 -0.24 18.72 -18.33
CA LYS A 257 -1.29 18.87 -19.37
C LYS A 257 -0.74 18.65 -20.77
N LYS A 258 0.42 19.24 -21.10
CA LYS A 258 1.07 19.08 -22.40
C LYS A 258 1.46 17.62 -22.65
N VAL A 259 2.04 16.95 -21.65
CA VAL A 259 2.43 15.54 -21.76
C VAL A 259 1.20 14.66 -21.97
N LEU A 260 0.14 14.84 -21.18
CA LEU A 260 -1.10 14.08 -21.33
C LEU A 260 -1.75 14.29 -22.71
N GLN A 261 -1.76 15.53 -23.20
CA GLN A 261 -2.24 15.84 -24.53
C GLN A 261 -1.40 15.15 -25.61
N ARG A 262 -0.07 15.14 -25.46
CA ARG A 262 0.82 14.47 -26.40
C ARG A 262 0.63 12.96 -26.40
N CYS A 263 0.51 12.34 -25.22
CA CYS A 263 0.19 10.92 -25.09
C CYS A 263 -1.11 10.57 -25.84
N LYS A 264 -2.15 11.40 -25.69
CA LYS A 264 -3.41 11.23 -26.42
C LYS A 264 -3.25 11.35 -27.94
N GLN A 265 -2.44 12.30 -28.42
CA GLN A 265 -2.17 12.48 -29.85
C GLN A 265 -1.40 11.29 -30.45
N GLU A 266 -0.47 10.73 -29.70
CA GLU A 266 0.35 9.58 -30.14
C GLU A 266 -0.31 8.22 -29.89
N GLY A 267 -1.52 8.19 -29.29
CA GLY A 267 -2.22 6.95 -28.99
C GLY A 267 -1.56 6.10 -27.90
N VAL A 268 -0.76 6.71 -27.02
CA VAL A 268 -0.05 6.03 -25.93
C VAL A 268 -0.58 6.45 -24.56
N THR A 269 -0.31 5.64 -23.53
CA THR A 269 -0.64 6.01 -22.15
C THR A 269 0.48 6.82 -21.52
N TYR A 270 0.13 7.68 -20.55
CA TYR A 270 1.12 8.39 -19.74
C TYR A 270 2.07 7.41 -19.04
N SER A 271 1.55 6.31 -18.51
CA SER A 271 2.35 5.27 -17.86
C SER A 271 3.38 4.65 -18.82
N GLY A 272 3.01 4.41 -20.08
CA GLY A 272 3.94 3.94 -21.10
C GLY A 272 5.06 4.95 -21.39
N ALA A 273 4.70 6.23 -21.57
CA ALA A 273 5.67 7.30 -21.83
C ALA A 273 6.64 7.49 -20.64
N LEU A 274 6.12 7.49 -19.40
CA LEU A 274 6.93 7.61 -18.20
C LEU A 274 7.84 6.38 -17.99
N THR A 275 7.37 5.18 -18.32
CA THR A 275 8.20 3.97 -18.27
C THR A 275 9.42 4.09 -19.19
N ALA A 276 9.22 4.56 -20.43
CA ALA A 276 10.34 4.80 -21.35
C ALA A 276 11.31 5.87 -20.82
N ALA A 277 10.79 6.97 -20.26
CA ALA A 277 11.63 8.02 -19.66
C ALA A 277 12.48 7.51 -18.48
N VAL A 278 11.90 6.69 -17.60
CA VAL A 278 12.62 6.07 -16.48
C VAL A 278 13.71 5.13 -17.00
N ILE A 279 13.42 4.30 -17.99
CA ILE A 279 14.42 3.40 -18.60
C ILE A 279 15.60 4.20 -19.17
N LEU A 280 15.33 5.27 -19.91
CA LEU A 280 16.38 6.15 -20.45
C LEU A 280 17.20 6.83 -19.35
N ALA A 281 16.54 7.26 -18.26
CA ALA A 281 17.22 7.84 -17.11
C ALA A 281 18.14 6.83 -16.40
N TYR A 282 17.68 5.59 -16.21
CA TYR A 282 18.49 4.49 -15.66
C TYR A 282 19.68 4.18 -16.55
N TYR A 283 19.46 4.10 -17.86
CA TYR A 283 20.53 3.89 -18.83
C TYR A 283 21.59 5.00 -18.73
N TYR A 284 21.16 6.27 -18.76
CA TYR A 284 22.06 7.42 -18.64
C TYR A 284 22.85 7.41 -17.32
N ALA A 285 22.18 7.10 -16.19
CA ALA A 285 22.83 7.00 -14.89
C ALA A 285 23.87 5.87 -14.83
N SER A 286 23.62 4.76 -15.51
CA SER A 286 24.51 3.60 -15.53
C SER A 286 25.85 3.84 -16.25
N GLN A 287 25.93 4.82 -17.16
CA GLN A 287 27.15 5.12 -17.93
C GLN A 287 28.36 5.48 -17.05
N LYS A 288 28.13 5.98 -15.82
CA LYS A 288 29.20 6.26 -14.86
C LYS A 288 29.82 5.01 -14.24
N HIS A 289 29.12 3.87 -14.33
CA HIS A 289 29.49 2.60 -13.71
C HIS A 289 29.95 1.55 -14.73
N HIS A 290 29.70 1.78 -16.02
CA HIS A 290 30.10 0.90 -17.11
C HIS A 290 31.03 1.65 -18.06
N SER A 291 32.31 1.27 -18.11
CA SER A 291 33.36 1.90 -18.92
C SER A 291 33.24 1.60 -20.41
N THR A 292 32.54 0.53 -20.77
CA THR A 292 32.12 0.20 -22.12
C THR A 292 30.67 0.63 -22.33
N ALA A 293 30.39 1.24 -23.49
CA ALA A 293 29.01 1.42 -23.93
C ALA A 293 28.29 0.06 -23.82
N LEU A 294 27.13 0.04 -23.15
CA LEU A 294 26.27 -1.14 -23.08
C LEU A 294 25.81 -1.47 -24.52
N THR A 295 26.64 -2.18 -25.27
CA THR A 295 26.38 -2.67 -26.64
C THR A 295 25.49 -3.90 -26.62
N GLU A 296 25.35 -4.55 -25.46
CA GLU A 296 24.46 -5.67 -25.25
C GLU A 296 23.05 -5.19 -24.91
N SER A 297 22.05 -5.87 -25.48
CA SER A 297 20.65 -5.61 -25.19
C SER A 297 20.36 -5.88 -23.71
N PHE A 298 19.87 -4.89 -22.97
CA PHE A 298 19.51 -5.05 -21.57
C PHE A 298 17.99 -5.02 -21.39
N LYS A 299 17.51 -5.80 -20.41
CA LYS A 299 16.08 -5.85 -20.05
C LYS A 299 15.87 -5.09 -18.75
N VAL A 300 15.10 -4.00 -18.80
CA VAL A 300 14.63 -3.31 -17.60
C VAL A 300 13.23 -3.81 -17.28
N THR A 301 13.02 -4.22 -16.03
CA THR A 301 11.67 -4.47 -15.49
C THR A 301 11.33 -3.31 -14.57
N LEU A 302 10.37 -2.48 -14.99
CA LEU A 302 9.84 -1.38 -14.19
C LEU A 302 8.42 -1.74 -13.75
N THR A 303 8.18 -1.73 -12.44
CA THR A 303 6.82 -1.77 -11.88
C THR A 303 6.44 -0.37 -11.49
N MET A 304 5.37 0.16 -12.08
CA MET A 304 4.92 1.53 -11.83
C MET A 304 3.42 1.55 -11.60
N SER A 305 3.00 2.24 -10.54
CA SER A 305 1.60 2.59 -10.30
C SER A 305 1.44 4.07 -10.58
N THR A 306 0.51 4.42 -11.48
CA THR A 306 0.13 5.81 -11.74
C THR A 306 -1.35 5.95 -11.40
N ASN A 307 -1.66 6.71 -10.36
CA ASN A 307 -3.03 7.11 -10.06
C ASN A 307 -3.20 8.57 -10.46
N LEU A 308 -3.54 8.79 -11.73
CA LEU A 308 -4.02 10.08 -12.20
C LEU A 308 -5.54 10.04 -12.07
N ARG A 309 -6.08 10.73 -11.05
CA ARG A 309 -7.52 11.01 -11.04
C ARG A 309 -7.84 11.84 -12.28
N SER A 310 -8.63 11.26 -13.18
CA SER A 310 -9.25 11.95 -14.33
C SER A 310 -10.40 12.82 -13.86
#